data_AF-A0A6P3RRU1-F1
#
_entry.id   AF-A0A6P3RRU1-F1
#
_cell.length_a   1.000
_cell.length_b   1.000
_cell.length_c   1.000
_cell.angle_alpha   90.00
_cell.angle_beta   90.00
_cell.angle_gamma   90.00
#
_symmetry.space_group_name_H-M   'P 1'
#
loop_
_entity.id
_entity.type
_entity.pdbx_description
1 polymer ?
#
loop_
_entity_poly.entity_id
_entity_poly.type
_entity_poly.pdbx_seq_one_letter_code
_entity_poly.pdbx_strand_id
1 'polypeptide(L)'
;MLTVAFPLFPVKVPLAAYEWLVCYLLRETHQKLSEEKRSGSSDFAARNNSQVYYSRSLALAFLELTVVRKFHEFTHQPCVPPTLRAVLQRLSALYGLWSLSQHAALLYRGGYFSGEQAGRMVERAILALCSQVSRGHLCVST
;
A
#
# COMPACT_ATOMS: atom_id res chain seq x y z
N MET A 1 -12.52 -20.20 -5.07
CA MET A 1 -13.19 -20.08 -3.76
C MET A 1 -12.11 -20.11 -2.69
N LEU A 2 -11.80 -18.98 -2.06
CA LEU A 2 -10.79 -18.91 -1.00
C LEU A 2 -11.48 -19.05 0.36
N THR A 3 -11.32 -20.22 0.94
CA THR A 3 -11.74 -20.57 2.29
C THR A 3 -10.98 -19.70 3.29
N VAL A 4 -11.72 -18.98 4.13
CA VAL A 4 -11.19 -18.05 5.13
C VAL A 4 -10.68 -18.86 6.33
N ALA A 5 -9.42 -19.28 6.28
CA ALA A 5 -8.65 -19.49 7.50
C ALA A 5 -8.08 -18.13 7.89
N PHE A 6 -8.44 -17.64 9.08
CA PHE A 6 -7.91 -16.41 9.66
C PHE A 6 -6.64 -16.75 10.45
N PRO A 7 -5.44 -16.58 9.87
CA PRO A 7 -4.29 -16.19 10.67
C PRO A 7 -3.62 -14.97 10.05
N LEU A 8 -3.21 -14.03 10.90
CA LEU A 8 -2.13 -13.06 10.65
C LEU A 8 -2.02 -12.59 9.19
N PHE A 9 -2.70 -11.50 8.80
CA PHE A 9 -2.43 -10.86 7.51
C PHE A 9 -0.91 -10.64 7.39
N PRO A 10 -0.20 -11.41 6.56
CA PRO A 10 1.23 -11.25 6.46
C PRO A 10 1.49 -9.92 5.75
N VAL A 11 2.52 -9.19 6.18
CA VAL A 11 2.99 -7.94 5.53
C VAL A 11 3.17 -8.10 4.00
N LYS A 12 3.26 -9.34 3.50
CA LYS A 12 3.23 -9.70 2.07
C LYS A 12 1.97 -9.24 1.32
N VAL A 13 0.82 -9.12 1.99
CA VAL A 13 -0.44 -8.72 1.33
C VAL A 13 -0.43 -7.24 0.91
N PRO A 14 -0.08 -6.27 1.79
CA PRO A 14 0.14 -4.88 1.38
C PRO A 14 1.17 -4.72 0.26
N LEU A 15 2.28 -5.47 0.33
CA LEU A 15 3.37 -5.38 -0.66
C LEU A 15 2.90 -5.73 -2.07
N ALA A 16 2.23 -6.87 -2.23
CA ALA A 16 1.72 -7.30 -3.53
C ALA A 16 0.68 -6.30 -4.10
N ALA A 17 -0.18 -5.74 -3.24
CA ALA A 17 -1.15 -4.73 -3.65
C ALA A 17 -0.48 -3.43 -4.11
N TYR A 18 0.54 -2.97 -3.39
CA TYR A 18 1.33 -1.80 -3.79
C TYR A 18 2.12 -2.03 -5.08
N GLU A 19 2.74 -3.20 -5.26
CA GLU A 19 3.44 -3.55 -6.51
C GLU A 19 2.48 -3.50 -7.71
N TRP A 20 1.28 -4.06 -7.55
CA TRP A 20 0.24 -3.98 -8.56
C TRP A 20 -0.19 -2.52 -8.82
N LEU A 21 -0.41 -1.73 -7.77
CA LEU A 21 -0.85 -0.33 -7.86
C LEU A 21 0.18 0.55 -8.56
N VAL A 22 1.47 0.38 -8.24
CA VAL A 22 2.56 1.10 -8.90
C VAL A 22 2.62 0.73 -10.37
N CYS A 23 2.52 -0.56 -10.72
CA CYS A 23 2.47 -0.99 -12.12
C CYS A 23 1.27 -0.41 -12.87
N TYR A 24 0.09 -0.38 -12.25
CA TYR A 24 -1.10 0.24 -12.82
C TYR A 24 -0.89 1.75 -13.05
N LEU A 25 -0.43 2.48 -12.03
CA LEU A 25 -0.19 3.92 -12.12
C LEU A 25 0.93 4.29 -13.10
N LEU A 26 1.97 3.47 -13.23
CA LEU A 26 3.01 3.63 -14.25
C LEU A 26 2.41 3.60 -15.66
N ARG A 27 1.56 2.61 -15.92
CA ARG A 27 0.89 2.47 -17.22
C ARG A 27 -0.03 3.64 -17.52
N GLU A 28 -0.89 4.01 -16.58
CA GLU A 28 -1.82 5.15 -16.73
C GLU A 28 -1.05 6.47 -16.95
N THR A 29 0.02 6.70 -16.18
CA THR A 29 0.86 7.90 -16.32
C THR A 29 1.54 7.96 -17.68
N HIS A 30 2.11 6.83 -18.13
CA HIS A 30 2.75 6.75 -19.43
C HIS A 30 1.76 6.98 -20.57
N GLN A 31 0.57 6.39 -20.48
CA GLN A 31 -0.47 6.58 -21.49
C GLN A 31 -0.89 8.05 -21.57
N LYS A 32 -1.19 8.70 -20.44
CA LYS A 32 -1.59 10.10 -20.42
C LYS A 32 -0.50 11.01 -21.00
N LEU A 33 0.75 10.80 -20.59
CA LEU A 33 1.87 11.59 -21.13
C LEU A 33 2.04 11.40 -22.64
N SER A 34 1.84 10.17 -23.13
CA SER A 34 1.92 9.86 -24.56
C SER A 34 0.77 10.46 -25.36
N GLU A 35 -0.42 10.55 -24.78
CA GLU A 35 -1.58 11.25 -25.37
C GLU A 35 -1.29 12.75 -25.49
N GLU A 36 -0.79 13.40 -24.44
CA GLU A 36 -0.44 14.83 -24.48
C GLU A 36 0.63 15.14 -25.53
N LYS A 37 1.65 14.27 -25.66
CA LYS A 37 2.67 14.44 -26.70
C LYS A 37 2.08 14.28 -28.10
N ARG A 38 1.17 13.31 -28.29
CA ARG A 38 0.49 13.10 -29.58
C ARG A 38 -0.47 14.23 -29.94
N SER A 39 -1.06 14.92 -28.96
CA SER A 39 -1.88 16.11 -29.19
C SER A 39 -1.05 17.37 -29.49
N GLY A 40 0.28 17.25 -29.61
CA GLY A 40 1.16 18.37 -29.94
C GLY A 40 1.52 19.27 -28.76
N SER A 41 1.22 18.86 -27.52
CA SER A 41 1.67 19.59 -26.33
C SER A 41 3.20 19.60 -26.27
N SER A 42 3.78 20.73 -25.87
CA SER A 42 5.22 20.78 -25.56
C SER A 42 5.56 19.83 -24.42
N ASP A 43 6.81 19.40 -24.32
CA ASP A 43 7.26 18.52 -23.23
C ASP A 43 6.95 19.08 -21.84
N PHE A 44 7.03 20.40 -21.67
CA PHE A 44 6.67 21.08 -20.43
C PHE A 44 5.16 20.96 -20.15
N ALA A 45 4.31 21.30 -21.13
CA ALA A 45 2.86 21.25 -20.98
C ALA A 45 2.37 19.81 -20.76
N ALA A 46 2.90 18.84 -21.51
CA ALA A 46 2.56 17.43 -21.38
C ALA A 46 2.87 16.88 -19.97
N ARG A 47 4.02 17.25 -19.40
CA ARG A 47 4.38 16.90 -18.02
C ARG A 47 3.44 17.55 -17.00
N ASN A 48 3.17 18.84 -17.15
CA ASN A 48 2.28 19.58 -16.25
C ASN A 48 0.85 19.01 -16.26
N ASN A 49 0.29 18.76 -17.45
CA ASN A 49 -1.06 18.22 -17.62
C ASN A 49 -1.20 16.78 -17.11
N SER A 50 -0.11 16.02 -17.06
CA SER A 50 -0.08 14.67 -16.52
C SER A 50 0.21 14.63 -15.02
N GLN A 51 0.55 15.76 -14.38
CA GLN A 51 1.14 15.74 -13.05
C GLN A 51 0.15 15.37 -11.94
N VAL A 52 -0.97 16.11 -11.82
CA VAL A 52 -1.80 16.10 -10.61
C VAL A 52 -2.44 14.75 -10.34
N TYR A 53 -3.04 14.13 -11.36
CA TYR A 53 -3.78 12.87 -11.20
C TYR A 53 -2.98 11.61 -11.52
N TYR A 54 -1.84 11.75 -12.22
CA TYR A 54 -1.03 10.60 -12.64
C TYR A 54 0.34 10.59 -11.95
N SER A 55 1.25 11.48 -12.35
CA SER A 55 2.63 11.45 -11.84
C SER A 55 2.73 11.61 -10.32
N ARG A 56 1.91 12.47 -9.71
CA ARG A 56 1.86 12.65 -8.25
C ARG A 56 1.38 11.39 -7.54
N SER A 57 0.27 10.81 -7.99
CA SER A 57 -0.29 9.57 -7.43
C SER A 57 0.72 8.43 -7.52
N LEU A 58 1.39 8.29 -8.67
CA LEU A 58 2.44 7.32 -8.89
C LEU A 58 3.61 7.52 -7.93
N ALA A 59 4.12 8.76 -7.79
CA ALA A 59 5.24 9.06 -6.91
C ALA A 59 4.93 8.72 -5.45
N LEU A 60 3.73 9.06 -4.97
CA LEU A 60 3.28 8.74 -3.62
C LEU A 60 3.18 7.22 -3.40
N ALA A 61 2.50 6.50 -4.29
CA ALA A 61 2.36 5.04 -4.18
C ALA A 61 3.72 4.33 -4.24
N PHE A 62 4.67 4.81 -5.05
CA PHE A 62 6.02 4.26 -5.13
C PHE A 62 6.84 4.53 -3.86
N LEU A 63 6.72 5.73 -3.28
CA LEU A 63 7.35 6.06 -2.00
C LEU A 63 6.81 5.15 -0.89
N GLU A 64 5.49 5.02 -0.79
CA GLU A 64 4.86 4.17 0.22
C GLU A 64 5.26 2.70 0.05
N LEU A 65 5.27 2.16 -1.18
CA LEU A 65 5.80 0.82 -1.46
C LEU A 65 7.24 0.68 -0.96
N THR A 66 8.09 1.67 -1.23
CA THR A 66 9.49 1.67 -0.79
C THR A 66 9.60 1.64 0.73
N VAL A 67 8.81 2.45 1.43
CA VAL A 67 8.76 2.48 2.91
C VAL A 67 8.29 1.13 3.45
N VAL A 68 7.20 0.58 2.94
CA VAL A 68 6.68 -0.73 3.40
C VAL A 68 7.70 -1.84 3.16
N ARG A 69 8.36 -1.86 2.00
CA ARG A 69 9.43 -2.83 1.68
C ARG A 69 10.61 -2.71 2.63
N LYS A 70 11.12 -1.49 2.82
CA LYS A 70 12.27 -1.25 3.71
C LYS A 70 11.96 -1.58 5.16
N PHE A 71 10.76 -1.25 5.62
CA PHE A 71 10.32 -1.61 6.96
C PHE A 71 10.19 -3.14 7.10
N HIS A 72 9.59 -3.82 6.13
CA HIS A 72 9.49 -5.27 6.14
C HIS A 72 10.88 -5.93 6.20
N GLU A 73 11.81 -5.51 5.35
CA GLU A 73 13.22 -5.95 5.34
C GLU A 73 13.88 -5.73 6.71
N PHE A 74 13.72 -4.53 7.29
CA PHE A 74 14.27 -4.18 8.59
C PHE A 74 13.76 -5.11 9.70
N THR A 75 12.46 -5.41 9.75
CA THR A 75 11.90 -6.29 10.79
C THR A 75 12.42 -7.73 10.74
N HIS A 76 12.95 -8.18 9.59
CA HIS A 76 13.51 -9.51 9.42
C HIS A 76 15.02 -9.57 9.69
N GLN A 77 15.66 -8.43 10.00
CA GLN A 77 17.08 -8.41 10.32
C GLN A 77 17.37 -9.14 11.65
N PRO A 78 18.50 -9.85 11.74
CA PRO A 78 18.86 -10.60 12.94
C PRO A 78 19.12 -9.70 14.16
N CYS A 79 19.43 -8.41 13.94
CA CYS A 79 19.64 -7.43 15.00
C CYS A 79 18.35 -7.04 15.75
N VAL A 80 17.17 -7.35 15.20
CA VAL A 80 15.88 -7.00 15.83
C VAL A 80 15.50 -8.08 16.86
N PRO A 81 15.35 -7.73 18.15
CA PRO A 81 14.95 -8.67 19.19
C PRO A 81 13.62 -9.36 18.86
N PRO A 82 13.46 -10.67 19.15
CA PRO A 82 12.22 -11.41 18.82
C PRO A 82 10.94 -10.80 19.42
N THR A 83 11.03 -10.24 20.63
CA THR A 83 9.91 -9.57 21.32
C THR A 83 9.46 -8.31 20.59
N LEU A 84 10.42 -7.52 20.07
CA LEU A 84 10.15 -6.29 19.35
C LEU A 84 9.73 -6.56 17.89
N ARG A 85 10.26 -7.63 17.28
CA ARG A 85 9.98 -8.03 15.90
C ARG A 85 8.48 -8.15 15.62
N ALA A 86 7.75 -8.86 16.49
CA ALA A 86 6.32 -9.05 16.31
C ALA A 86 5.52 -7.73 16.35
N VAL A 87 5.92 -6.79 17.22
CA VAL A 87 5.28 -5.48 17.30
C VAL A 87 5.60 -4.64 16.06
N LEU A 88 6.87 -4.58 15.64
CA LEU A 88 7.29 -3.85 14.45
C LEU A 88 6.64 -4.38 13.18
N GLN A 89 6.48 -5.70 13.06
CA GLN A 89 5.78 -6.32 11.93
C GLN A 89 4.30 -5.92 11.88
N ARG A 90 3.61 -5.85 13.03
CA ARG A 90 2.23 -5.35 13.11
C ARG A 90 2.13 -3.88 12.74
N LEU A 91 3.07 -3.05 13.20
CA LEU A 91 3.12 -1.63 12.83
C LEU A 91 3.39 -1.44 11.33
N SER A 92 4.30 -2.24 10.76
CA SER A 92 4.56 -2.24 9.31
C SER A 92 3.33 -2.66 8.51
N ALA A 93 2.61 -3.71 8.94
CA ALA A 93 1.36 -4.14 8.32
C ALA A 93 0.27 -3.07 8.43
N LEU A 94 0.15 -2.42 9.60
CA LEU A 94 -0.85 -1.39 9.86
C LEU A 94 -0.60 -0.16 8.98
N TYR A 95 0.63 0.33 8.95
CA TYR A 95 1.04 1.42 8.06
C TYR A 95 0.74 1.06 6.60
N GLY A 96 1.18 -0.11 6.14
CA GLY A 96 0.96 -0.56 4.77
C GLY A 96 -0.53 -0.65 4.40
N LEU A 97 -1.38 -1.22 5.25
CA LEU A 97 -2.82 -1.33 4.97
C LEU A 97 -3.55 0.01 5.04
N TRP A 98 -3.23 0.85 6.03
CA TRP A 98 -3.87 2.15 6.20
C TRP A 98 -3.49 3.13 5.08
N SER A 99 -2.22 3.15 4.68
CA SER A 99 -1.79 3.94 3.53
C SER A 99 -2.41 3.40 2.23
N LEU A 100 -2.44 2.07 2.05
CA LEU A 100 -3.09 1.45 0.89
C LEU A 100 -4.59 1.77 0.81
N SER A 101 -5.29 1.86 1.94
CA SER A 101 -6.72 2.22 1.96
C SER A 101 -6.98 3.63 1.46
N GLN A 102 -6.00 4.54 1.55
CA GLN A 102 -6.12 5.88 0.95
C GLN A 102 -6.13 5.82 -0.59
N HIS A 103 -5.63 4.74 -1.18
CA HIS A 103 -5.64 4.49 -2.63
C HIS A 103 -6.79 3.59 -3.08
N ALA A 104 -7.78 3.33 -2.23
CA ALA A 104 -8.88 2.40 -2.52
C ALA A 104 -9.61 2.74 -3.84
N ALA A 105 -9.85 4.03 -4.12
CA ALA A 105 -10.49 4.46 -5.35
C ALA A 105 -9.71 4.02 -6.62
N LEU A 106 -8.38 4.10 -6.57
CA LEU A 106 -7.51 3.67 -7.68
C LEU A 106 -7.48 2.14 -7.82
N LEU A 107 -7.48 1.43 -6.69
CA LEU A 107 -7.53 -0.03 -6.66
C LEU A 107 -8.85 -0.59 -7.22
N TYR A 108 -9.98 0.06 -6.95
CA TYR A 108 -11.26 -0.27 -7.57
C TYR A 108 -11.27 0.11 -9.05
N ARG A 109 -10.82 1.33 -9.39
CA ARG A 109 -10.81 1.81 -10.78
C ARG A 109 -10.00 0.91 -11.71
N GLY A 110 -8.82 0.45 -11.26
CA GLY A 110 -7.99 -0.45 -12.04
C GLY A 110 -8.36 -1.94 -11.91
N GLY A 111 -9.41 -2.28 -11.14
CA GLY A 111 -9.96 -3.63 -11.04
C GLY A 111 -9.23 -4.59 -10.10
N TYR A 112 -8.30 -4.11 -9.27
CA TYR A 112 -7.66 -4.94 -8.23
C TYR A 112 -8.64 -5.24 -7.08
N PHE A 113 -9.37 -4.23 -6.63
CA PHE A 113 -10.50 -4.42 -5.74
C PHE A 113 -11.77 -4.62 -6.55
N SER A 114 -12.62 -5.52 -6.08
CA SER A 114 -13.89 -5.85 -6.72
C SER A 114 -14.93 -6.18 -5.64
N GLY A 115 -16.10 -5.59 -5.81
CA GLY A 115 -17.21 -5.73 -4.85
C GLY A 115 -16.93 -5.06 -3.50
N GLU A 116 -18.00 -4.93 -2.73
CA GLU A 116 -17.98 -4.22 -1.43
C GLU A 116 -17.08 -4.92 -0.39
N GLN A 117 -16.88 -6.23 -0.54
CA GLN A 117 -16.14 -7.03 0.44
C GLN A 117 -14.65 -6.71 0.47
N ALA A 118 -14.04 -6.29 -0.64
CA ALA A 118 -12.62 -5.98 -0.70
C ALA A 118 -12.24 -4.84 0.26
N GLY A 119 -12.95 -3.72 0.19
CA GLY A 119 -12.75 -2.57 1.08
C GLY A 119 -13.00 -2.93 2.55
N ARG A 120 -14.11 -3.63 2.83
CA ARG A 120 -14.44 -4.07 4.19
C ARG A 120 -13.39 -4.99 4.79
N MET A 121 -12.74 -5.84 3.99
CA MET A 121 -11.67 -6.70 4.47
C MET A 121 -10.44 -5.90 4.90
N VAL A 122 -10.08 -4.84 4.15
CA VAL A 122 -8.99 -3.93 4.52
C VAL A 122 -9.31 -3.19 5.81
N GLU A 123 -10.50 -2.62 5.92
CA GLU A 123 -10.96 -1.92 7.14
C GLU A 123 -10.93 -2.83 8.37
N ARG A 124 -11.47 -4.05 8.24
CA ARG A 124 -11.45 -5.05 9.33
C ARG A 124 -10.02 -5.44 9.73
N ALA A 125 -9.13 -5.58 8.75
CA ALA A 125 -7.72 -5.89 9.02
C ALA A 125 -7.01 -4.75 9.76
N ILE A 126 -7.26 -3.50 9.37
CA ILE A 126 -6.75 -2.31 10.06
C ILE A 126 -7.23 -2.28 11.52
N LEU A 127 -8.54 -2.44 11.75
CA LEU A 127 -9.11 -2.46 13.10
C LEU A 127 -8.54 -3.60 13.96
N ALA A 128 -8.38 -4.79 13.37
CA ALA A 128 -7.77 -5.93 14.05
C ALA A 128 -6.31 -5.64 14.44
N LEU A 129 -5.52 -5.01 13.57
CA LEU A 129 -4.13 -4.62 13.86
C LEU A 129 -4.06 -3.55 14.95
N CYS A 130 -4.90 -2.52 14.89
CA CYS A 130 -5.00 -1.49 15.95
C CYS A 130 -5.24 -2.14 17.32
N SER A 131 -6.20 -3.07 17.42
CA SER A 131 -6.50 -3.75 18.68
C SER A 131 -5.31 -4.58 19.22
N GLN A 132 -4.50 -5.17 18.33
CA GLN A 132 -3.34 -5.96 18.72
C GLN A 132 -2.18 -5.08 19.19
N VAL A 133 -1.97 -3.93 18.55
CA VAL A 133 -0.94 -2.96 18.96
C VAL A 133 -1.28 -2.36 20.33
N SER A 134 -2.56 -2.00 20.56
CA SER A 134 -3.01 -1.49 21.86
C SER A 134 -2.80 -2.50 22.99
N ARG A 135 -3.03 -3.80 22.76
CA ARG A 135 -2.78 -4.85 23.77
C ARG A 135 -1.30 -5.10 24.03
N GLY A 136 -0.44 -4.96 23.02
CA GLY A 136 1.01 -5.07 23.18
C GLY A 136 1.60 -4.00 24.11
N HIS A 137 0.99 -2.81 24.16
CA HIS A 137 1.38 -1.73 25.06
C HIS A 137 1.18 -2.07 26.56
N LEU A 138 0.25 -2.98 26.91
CA LEU A 138 0.04 -3.41 28.30
C LEU A 138 1.06 -4.47 28.76
N CYS A 139 1.63 -5.27 27.85
CA CYS A 139 2.61 -6.30 28.21
C CYS A 139 4.06 -5.79 28.35
N VAL A 140 4.35 -4.54 28.01
CA VAL A 140 5.69 -3.94 28.20
C VAL A 140 5.80 -3.28 29.59
N SER A 141 4.72 -3.23 30.36
CA SER A 141 4.64 -2.57 31.68
C SER A 141 4.55 -3.54 32.87
N THR A 142 4.87 -4.82 32.69
CA THR A 142 4.96 -5.84 33.76
C THR A 142 6.22 -6.66 33.60
#